data_AF-A0A2V7XGT7-F1
#
_entry.id   AF-A0A2V7XGT7-F1
#
_cell.length_a   1.000
_cell.length_b   1.000
_cell.length_c   1.000
_cell.angle_alpha   90.00
_cell.angle_beta   90.00
_cell.angle_gamma   90.00
#
_symmetry.space_group_name_H-M   'P 1'
#
loop_
_entity.id
_entity.type
_entity.pdbx_description
1 polymer ?
#
loop_
_entity_poly.entity_id
_entity_poly.type
_entity_poly.pdbx_seq_one_letter_code
_entity_poly.pdbx_strand_id
1 'polypeptide(L)'
;MAPARPAPPSVAETVTFNRHIAPIVFRNCAPCHRPGEAGPFSLLGYADVHKRASQIARVTKVRFMPPWPPDPGYGDLAGPRRLTDEQIALIQRWAAA
;
A
#
# COMPACT_ATOMS: atom_id res chain seq x y z
N MET A 1 -20.75 23.72 -7.14
CA MET A 1 -19.91 22.96 -8.09
C MET A 1 -19.02 22.03 -7.29
N ALA A 2 -19.26 20.71 -7.36
CA ALA A 2 -18.36 19.74 -6.74
C ALA A 2 -17.07 19.65 -7.56
N PRO A 3 -15.88 19.55 -6.93
CA PRO A 3 -14.63 19.36 -7.67
C PRO A 3 -14.63 18.02 -8.40
N ALA A 4 -14.16 18.03 -9.65
CA ALA A 4 -14.03 16.83 -10.47
C ALA A 4 -13.13 15.79 -9.80
N ARG A 5 -13.51 14.52 -9.87
CA ARG A 5 -12.66 13.40 -9.43
C ARG A 5 -11.38 13.41 -10.26
N PRO A 6 -10.18 13.34 -9.64
CA PRO A 6 -8.93 13.30 -10.41
C PRO A 6 -8.93 12.08 -11.33
N ALA A 7 -8.51 12.31 -12.58
CA ALA A 7 -8.37 11.28 -13.60
C ALA A 7 -7.33 10.23 -13.17
N PRO A 8 -7.47 8.95 -13.58
CA PRO A 8 -6.50 7.91 -13.27
C PRO A 8 -5.14 8.25 -13.89
N PRO A 9 -4.02 7.97 -13.20
CA PRO A 9 -2.69 8.30 -13.69
C PRO A 9 -2.37 7.55 -14.99
N SER A 10 -1.89 8.29 -15.99
CA SER A 10 -1.45 7.73 -17.27
C SER A 10 -0.10 7.00 -17.15
N VAL A 11 0.13 6.02 -18.03
CA VAL A 11 1.23 5.03 -17.98
C VAL A 11 2.65 5.65 -18.06
N ALA A 12 2.78 6.96 -18.27
CA ALA A 12 4.05 7.68 -18.39
C ALA A 12 4.49 8.44 -17.12
N GLU A 13 3.73 8.39 -16.02
CA GLU A 13 4.05 9.14 -14.81
C GLU A 13 4.96 8.32 -13.86
N THR A 14 6.17 8.82 -13.59
CA THR A 14 7.12 8.20 -12.65
C THR A 14 6.47 8.00 -11.29
N VAL A 15 6.43 6.74 -10.83
CA VAL A 15 5.86 6.41 -9.52
C VAL A 15 6.82 6.90 -8.43
N THR A 16 6.48 8.00 -7.76
CA THR A 16 7.25 8.51 -6.62
C THR A 16 6.71 8.05 -5.27
N PHE A 17 7.59 7.99 -4.27
CA PHE A 17 7.22 7.58 -2.91
C PHE A 17 6.14 8.49 -2.30
N ASN A 18 6.41 9.81 -2.21
CA ASN A 18 5.52 10.74 -1.50
C ASN A 18 4.11 10.80 -2.11
N ARG A 19 4.00 10.76 -3.45
CA ARG A 19 2.70 10.88 -4.13
C ARG A 19 1.92 9.58 -4.16
N HIS A 20 2.58 8.44 -4.36
CA HIS A 20 1.90 7.19 -4.67
C HIS A 20 2.03 6.12 -3.58
N ILE A 21 3.21 5.99 -2.97
CA ILE A 21 3.51 4.87 -2.06
C ILE A 21 3.21 5.23 -0.61
N ALA A 22 3.60 6.42 -0.17
CA ALA A 22 3.40 6.87 1.21
C ALA A 22 1.93 6.79 1.64
N PRO A 23 0.93 7.24 0.83
CA PRO A 23 -0.48 7.09 1.20
C PRO A 23 -0.92 5.62 1.36
N ILE A 24 -0.38 4.71 0.55
CA ILE A 24 -0.68 3.27 0.64
C ILE A 24 -0.08 2.69 1.92
N VAL A 25 1.19 3.00 2.19
CA VAL A 25 1.91 2.50 3.37
C VAL A 25 1.28 3.01 4.65
N PHE A 26 1.00 4.32 4.76
CA PHE A 26 0.45 4.88 5.98
C PHE A 26 -0.96 4.40 6.28
N ARG A 27 -1.77 4.12 5.25
CA ARG A 27 -3.14 3.62 5.45
C ARG A 27 -3.19 2.13 5.78
N ASN A 28 -2.38 1.31 5.11
CA ASN A 28 -2.57 -0.15 5.12
C ASN A 28 -1.46 -0.92 5.86
N CYS A 29 -0.30 -0.30 6.11
CA CYS A 29 0.86 -0.98 6.69
C CYS A 29 1.27 -0.37 8.04
N ALA A 30 1.41 0.96 8.10
CA ALA A 30 1.86 1.69 9.29
C ALA A 30 1.05 1.45 10.57
N PRO A 31 -0.27 1.19 10.53
CA PRO A 31 -1.03 0.89 11.76
C PRO A 31 -0.49 -0.31 12.53
N CYS A 32 0.10 -1.30 11.85
CA CYS A 32 0.75 -2.46 12.47
C CYS A 32 2.28 -2.33 12.48
N HIS A 33 2.86 -1.72 11.44
CA HIS A 33 4.32 -1.54 11.30
C HIS A 33 4.78 -0.19 11.86
N ARG A 34 4.54 0.01 13.15
CA ARG A 34 5.04 1.15 13.93
C ARG A 34 5.52 0.66 15.30
N PRO A 35 6.40 1.41 16.01
CA PRO A 35 6.89 0.99 17.32
C PRO A 35 5.75 0.67 18.30
N GLY A 36 5.87 -0.48 18.99
CA GLY A 36 4.88 -0.93 19.99
C GLY A 36 3.68 -1.69 19.43
N GLU A 37 3.59 -1.89 18.12
CA GLU A 37 2.50 -2.63 17.47
C GLU A 37 2.93 -4.00 16.96
N ALA A 38 1.99 -4.75 16.37
CA ALA A 38 2.17 -6.14 15.96
C ALA A 38 3.26 -6.39 14.88
N GLY A 39 3.62 -5.37 14.09
CA GLY A 39 4.60 -5.49 13.02
C GLY A 39 6.04 -5.45 13.56
N PRO A 40 6.94 -6.35 13.12
CA PRO A 40 8.29 -6.50 13.70
C PRO A 40 9.28 -5.38 13.31
N PHE A 41 8.84 -4.39 12.53
CA PHE A 41 9.66 -3.25 12.11
C PHE A 41 8.79 -2.04 11.75
N SER A 42 9.40 -0.86 11.80
CA SER A 42 8.77 0.41 11.40
C SER A 42 8.66 0.54 9.87
N LEU A 43 7.57 1.15 9.41
CA LEU A 43 7.37 1.65 8.04
C LEU A 43 6.96 3.12 8.02
N LEU A 44 7.36 3.89 9.05
CA LEU A 44 7.00 5.30 9.17
C LEU A 44 7.89 6.24 8.34
N GLY A 45 9.11 5.83 8.02
CA GLY A 45 10.07 6.63 7.27
C GLY A 45 10.33 6.10 5.86
N TYR A 46 10.68 6.99 4.93
CA TYR A 46 11.08 6.62 3.56
C TYR A 46 12.18 5.56 3.55
N ALA A 47 13.25 5.75 4.34
CA ALA A 47 14.38 4.84 4.38
C ALA A 47 13.98 3.41 4.78
N ASP A 48 13.05 3.28 5.75
CA ASP A 48 12.55 1.97 6.20
C ASP A 48 11.75 1.26 5.11
N VAL A 49 10.88 2.01 4.42
CA VAL A 49 10.05 1.47 3.32
C VAL A 49 10.95 1.10 2.13
N HIS A 50 11.87 2.00 1.75
CA HIS A 50 12.77 1.80 0.62
C HIS A 50 13.69 0.60 0.82
N LYS A 51 14.29 0.46 2.02
CA LYS A 51 15.12 -0.71 2.38
C LYS A 51 14.37 -2.04 2.21
N ARG A 52 13.04 -2.02 2.25
CA ARG A 52 12.18 -3.20 2.18
C ARG A 52 11.33 -3.27 0.92
N ALA A 53 11.55 -2.39 -0.07
CA ALA A 53 10.68 -2.24 -1.24
C ALA A 53 10.41 -3.58 -1.94
N SER A 54 11.46 -4.37 -2.23
CA SER A 54 11.33 -5.69 -2.87
C SER A 54 10.54 -6.69 -2.02
N GLN A 55 10.72 -6.67 -0.69
CA GLN A 55 9.99 -7.54 0.22
C GLN A 55 8.51 -7.15 0.25
N ILE A 56 8.21 -5.86 0.41
CA ILE A 56 6.84 -5.31 0.43
C ILE A 56 6.14 -5.65 -0.89
N ALA A 57 6.80 -5.45 -2.03
CA ALA A 57 6.29 -5.82 -3.34
C ALA A 57 5.94 -7.32 -3.41
N ARG A 58 6.84 -8.20 -2.96
CA ARG A 58 6.59 -9.64 -2.99
C ARG A 58 5.38 -10.05 -2.13
N VAL A 59 5.32 -9.60 -0.87
CA VAL A 59 4.26 -10.02 0.05
C VAL A 59 2.89 -9.44 -0.29
N THR A 60 2.85 -8.26 -0.90
CA THR A 60 1.59 -7.65 -1.38
C THR A 60 1.10 -8.29 -2.67
N LYS A 61 2.01 -8.67 -3.58
CA LYS A 61 1.67 -9.38 -4.83
C LYS A 61 0.96 -10.72 -4.57
N VAL A 62 1.46 -11.50 -3.61
CA VAL A 62 0.84 -12.78 -3.22
C VAL A 62 -0.31 -12.60 -2.22
N ARG A 63 -0.73 -11.35 -1.95
CA ARG A 63 -1.78 -10.98 -0.99
C ARG A 63 -1.57 -11.55 0.42
N PHE A 64 -0.31 -11.80 0.81
CA PHE A 64 0.04 -12.18 2.18
C PHE A 64 -0.08 -10.98 3.13
N MET A 65 0.20 -9.78 2.63
CA MET A 65 0.11 -8.54 3.38
C MET A 65 -0.74 -7.49 2.65
N PRO A 66 -1.44 -6.62 3.40
CA PRO A 66 -1.70 -6.74 4.84
C PRO A 66 -2.67 -7.91 5.12
N PRO A 67 -2.62 -8.52 6.32
CA PRO A 67 -3.52 -9.62 6.65
C PRO A 67 -4.95 -9.11 6.65
N TRP A 68 -5.80 -9.75 5.87
CA TRP A 68 -7.23 -9.51 5.84
C TRP A 68 -7.95 -10.86 5.87
N PRO A 69 -8.25 -11.39 7.07
CA PRO A 69 -8.92 -12.68 7.23
C PRO A 69 -10.30 -12.82 6.57
N PRO A 70 -11.14 -11.78 6.49
CA PRO A 70 -12.47 -11.95 5.92
C PRO A 70 -12.45 -12.27 4.41
N ASP A 71 -13.19 -13.31 4.04
CA ASP A 71 -13.43 -13.67 2.65
C ASP A 71 -14.29 -12.61 1.92
N PRO A 72 -14.08 -12.40 0.61
CA PRO A 72 -14.95 -11.54 -0.18
C PRO A 72 -16.36 -12.13 -0.30
N GLY A 73 -17.36 -11.28 -0.53
CA GLY A 73 -18.74 -11.71 -0.80
C GLY A 73 -19.72 -11.59 0.37
N TYR A 74 -19.25 -11.15 1.55
CA TYR A 74 -20.08 -10.95 2.74
C TYR A 74 -20.49 -9.48 2.96
N GLY A 75 -20.45 -8.66 1.91
CA GLY A 75 -20.72 -7.23 1.95
C GLY A 75 -19.50 -6.36 2.29
N ASP A 76 -19.73 -5.05 2.40
CA ASP A 76 -18.69 -4.08 2.75
C ASP A 76 -18.46 -4.05 4.25
N LEU A 77 -17.38 -4.72 4.68
CA LEU A 77 -16.91 -4.64 6.06
C LEU A 77 -16.24 -3.30 6.33
N ALA A 78 -16.44 -2.75 7.52
CA ALA A 78 -15.82 -1.49 7.91
C ALA A 78 -14.28 -1.61 7.95
N GLY A 79 -13.58 -0.69 7.28
CA GLY A 79 -12.12 -0.60 7.30
C GLY A 79 -11.38 -1.74 6.58
N PRO A 80 -11.69 -2.04 5.31
CA PRO A 80 -10.98 -3.07 4.56
C PRO A 80 -9.52 -2.66 4.41
N ARG A 81 -8.60 -3.51 4.88
CA ARG A 81 -7.15 -3.29 4.72
C ARG A 81 -6.62 -3.87 3.41
N ARG A 82 -7.46 -4.58 2.64
CA ARG A 82 -7.07 -5.19 1.38
C ARG A 82 -6.62 -4.11 0.39
N LEU A 83 -5.45 -4.33 -0.21
CA LEU A 83 -4.97 -3.49 -1.30
C LEU A 83 -5.77 -3.78 -2.58
N THR A 84 -6.07 -2.73 -3.32
CA THR A 84 -6.58 -2.86 -4.70
C THR A 84 -5.48 -3.33 -5.63
N ASP A 85 -5.85 -3.88 -6.79
CA ASP A 85 -4.89 -4.35 -7.79
C ASP A 85 -4.02 -3.20 -8.32
N GLU A 86 -4.59 -2.00 -8.43
CA GLU A 86 -3.87 -0.78 -8.80
C GLU A 86 -2.84 -0.39 -7.74
N GLN A 87 -3.18 -0.48 -6.45
CA GLN A 87 -2.23 -0.21 -5.36
C GLN A 87 -1.08 -1.21 -5.34
N ILE A 88 -1.38 -2.49 -5.56
CA ILE A 88 -0.34 -3.53 -5.69
C ILE A 88 0.56 -3.19 -6.88
N ALA A 89 -0.01 -2.82 -8.03
CA ALA A 89 0.76 -2.46 -9.23
C ALA A 89 1.66 -1.23 -9.00
N LEU A 90 1.19 -0.21 -8.28
CA LEU A 90 2.01 0.95 -7.90
C LEU A 90 3.22 0.54 -7.05
N ILE A 91 3.01 -0.33 -6.05
CA ILE A 91 4.10 -0.86 -5.22
C ILE A 91 5.09 -1.64 -6.08
N GLN A 92 4.63 -2.50 -7.00
CA GLN A 92 5.53 -3.25 -7.88
C GLN A 92 6.37 -2.32 -8.75
N ARG A 93 5.74 -1.31 -9.38
CA ARG A 93 6.45 -0.35 -10.24
C ARG A 93 7.48 0.45 -9.49
N TRP A 94 7.14 0.95 -8.30
CA TRP A 94 8.07 1.72 -7.48
C TRP A 94 9.25 0.88 -6.97
N ALA A 95 9.00 -0.38 -6.58
CA ALA A 95 10.06 -1.25 -6.09
C ALA A 95 11.04 -1.73 -7.18
N ALA A 96 10.67 -1.57 -8.46
CA ALA A 96 11.48 -1.95 -9.62
C ALA A 96 12.20 -0.75 -10.27
N ALA A 97 11.96 0.46 -9.78
CA ALA A 97 12.61 1.70 -10.22
C ALA A 97 13.92 1.93 -9.44
#